data_AF-A0A7W6DVV7-F1
#
_entry.id   AF-A0A7W6DVV7-F1
#
_cell.length_a   1.000
_cell.length_b   1.000
_cell.length_c   1.000
_cell.angle_alpha   90.00
_cell.angle_beta   90.00
_cell.angle_gamma   90.00
#
_symmetry.space_group_name_H-M   'P 1'
#
loop_
_entity.id
_entity.type
_entity.pdbx_description
1 polymer ?
#
loop_
_entity_poly.entity_id
_entity_poly.type
_entity_poly.pdbx_seq_one_letter_code
_entity_poly.pdbx_strand_id
1 'polypeptide(L)'
;MRVFLVCALLVQASFVSADPTSSSLRDTLDSYRTAQAFDCRNVSCKRLRSCEEACFKLLQCGQSVRDGDHDGIPCENLCSRRC
;
A
#
# COMPACT_ATOMS: atom_id res chain seq x y z
N MET A 1 -12.69 18.05 54.17
CA MET A 1 -13.98 17.69 53.53
C MET A 1 -14.54 18.90 52.81
N ARG A 2 -14.21 19.07 51.52
CA ARG A 2 -14.83 20.01 50.55
C ARG A 2 -14.12 20.08 49.17
N VAL A 3 -13.26 19.11 48.84
CA VAL A 3 -12.55 19.08 47.53
C VAL A 3 -13.14 18.03 46.57
N PHE A 4 -14.11 17.22 47.00
CA PHE A 4 -14.67 16.14 46.20
C PHE A 4 -15.92 16.49 45.38
N LEU A 5 -16.35 17.76 45.32
CA LEU A 5 -17.62 18.14 44.67
C LEU A 5 -17.45 18.97 43.38
N VAL A 6 -16.24 19.13 42.86
CA VAL A 6 -15.98 19.95 41.65
C VAL A 6 -15.54 19.12 40.43
N CYS A 7 -15.13 17.86 40.57
CA CYS A 7 -14.56 17.10 39.45
C CYS A 7 -15.53 16.16 38.71
N ALA A 8 -16.83 16.13 39.06
CA ALA A 8 -17.76 15.14 38.51
C ALA A 8 -18.54 15.55 37.24
N LEU A 9 -18.29 16.72 36.63
CA LEU A 9 -19.08 17.20 35.48
C LEU A 9 -18.28 17.65 34.25
N LEU A 10 -16.95 17.49 34.21
CA LEU A 10 -16.14 17.90 33.06
C LEU A 10 -15.24 16.75 32.54
N VAL A 11 -15.77 15.53 32.45
CA VAL A 11 -15.18 14.47 31.61
C VAL A 11 -16.03 14.34 30.35
N GLN A 12 -16.09 15.42 29.57
CA GLN A 12 -16.51 15.36 28.17
C GLN A 12 -15.31 15.78 27.32
N ALA A 13 -14.65 14.78 26.75
CA ALA A 13 -14.01 14.80 25.44
C ALA A 13 -12.96 13.70 25.43
N SER A 14 -13.38 12.48 25.10
CA SER A 14 -12.50 11.55 24.41
C SER A 14 -11.98 12.29 23.19
N PHE A 15 -10.70 12.66 23.20
CA PHE A 15 -10.02 13.23 22.07
C PHE A 15 -10.07 12.18 20.94
N VAL A 16 -11.03 12.33 20.04
CA VAL A 16 -11.02 11.59 18.79
C VAL A 16 -9.96 12.26 17.92
N SER A 17 -8.74 11.72 17.93
CA SER A 17 -7.69 12.13 17.00
C SER A 17 -8.04 11.61 15.60
N ALA A 18 -9.02 12.23 14.95
CA ALA A 18 -9.16 12.19 13.51
C ALA A 18 -8.18 13.21 12.92
N ASP A 19 -6.90 12.86 12.86
CA ASP A 19 -5.88 13.71 12.23
C ASP A 19 -5.75 13.34 10.74
N PRO A 20 -6.26 14.17 9.81
CA PRO A 20 -6.29 13.86 8.38
C PRO A 20 -4.91 13.90 7.73
N THR A 21 -3.85 14.29 8.46
CA THR A 21 -2.47 14.36 7.96
C THR A 21 -1.70 13.04 8.07
N SER A 22 -2.18 12.08 8.87
CA SER A 22 -1.47 10.80 9.09
C SER A 22 -1.61 9.79 7.94
N SER A 23 -2.57 9.98 7.02
CA SER A 23 -2.79 9.09 5.89
C SER A 23 -1.71 9.22 4.81
N SER A 24 -1.37 10.46 4.43
CA SER A 24 -0.44 10.72 3.31
C SER A 24 1.00 10.21 3.57
N LEU A 25 1.47 10.29 4.82
CA LEU A 25 2.77 9.72 5.19
C LEU A 25 2.74 8.19 5.18
N ARG A 26 1.63 7.56 5.59
CA ARG A 26 1.47 6.11 5.53
C ARG A 26 1.43 5.60 4.09
N ASP A 27 0.71 6.27 3.19
CA ASP A 27 0.68 5.93 1.76
C ASP A 27 2.07 6.03 1.13
N THR A 28 2.85 7.06 1.50
CA THR A 28 4.24 7.20 1.04
C THR A 28 5.11 6.08 1.58
N LEU A 29 4.95 5.72 2.85
CA LEU A 29 5.73 4.66 3.49
C LEU A 29 5.39 3.28 2.94
N ASP A 30 4.12 3.02 2.61
CA ASP A 30 3.66 1.78 1.98
C ASP A 30 4.14 1.69 0.53
N SER A 31 4.14 2.80 -0.21
CA SER A 31 4.76 2.87 -1.54
C SER A 31 6.26 2.54 -1.48
N TYR A 32 6.97 3.11 -0.50
CA TYR A 32 8.39 2.83 -0.27
C TYR A 32 8.63 1.37 0.15
N ARG A 33 7.81 0.82 1.05
CA ARG A 33 7.88 -0.59 1.46
C ARG A 33 7.65 -1.52 0.28
N THR A 34 6.68 -1.22 -0.57
CA THR A 34 6.35 -1.99 -1.76
C THR A 34 7.52 -1.95 -2.75
N ALA A 35 8.14 -0.78 -2.96
CA ALA A 35 9.33 -0.65 -3.79
C ALA A 35 10.55 -1.42 -3.23
N GLN A 36 10.70 -1.51 -1.91
CA GLN A 36 11.76 -2.29 -1.25
C GLN A 36 11.47 -3.80 -1.23
N ALA A 37 10.21 -4.22 -1.45
CA ALA A 37 9.82 -5.63 -1.39
C ALA A 37 10.07 -6.37 -2.72
N PHE A 38 10.25 -5.65 -3.82
CA PHE A 38 10.35 -6.23 -5.16
C PHE A 38 11.77 -6.18 -5.72
N ASP A 39 12.12 -7.18 -6.54
CA ASP A 39 13.40 -7.29 -7.19
C ASP A 39 13.26 -7.53 -8.70
N CYS A 40 14.37 -7.46 -9.43
CA CYS A 40 14.41 -7.75 -10.87
C CYS A 40 14.77 -9.20 -11.21
N ARG A 41 14.61 -10.15 -10.27
CA ARG A 41 14.79 -11.57 -10.59
C ARG A 41 13.75 -11.99 -11.62
N ASN A 42 14.22 -12.70 -12.64
CA ASN A 42 13.36 -13.29 -13.65
C ASN A 42 12.68 -14.54 -13.08
N VAL A 43 11.39 -14.42 -12.78
CA VAL A 43 10.54 -15.49 -12.25
C VAL A 43 9.28 -15.55 -13.10
N SER A 44 8.65 -16.71 -13.30
CA SER A 44 7.42 -16.80 -14.10
C SER A 44 6.22 -16.14 -13.39
N CYS A 45 5.18 -15.76 -14.14
CA CYS A 45 3.94 -15.17 -13.57
C CYS A 45 3.32 -16.05 -12.47
N LYS A 46 3.45 -17.38 -12.59
CA LYS A 46 2.96 -18.35 -11.59
C LYS A 46 3.62 -18.23 -10.22
N ARG A 47 4.79 -17.57 -10.13
CA ARG A 47 5.52 -17.38 -8.86
C ARG A 47 5.25 -16.04 -8.21
N LEU A 48 4.75 -15.06 -8.95
CA LEU A 48 4.39 -13.76 -8.37
C LEU A 48 3.15 -13.90 -7.52
N ARG A 49 3.04 -12.97 -6.57
CA ARG A 49 1.95 -12.97 -5.59
C ARG A 49 1.07 -11.73 -5.65
N SER A 50 1.47 -10.70 -6.40
CA SER A 50 0.67 -9.49 -6.55
C SER A 50 0.81 -8.87 -7.95
N CYS A 51 -0.19 -8.10 -8.33
CA CYS A 51 -0.17 -7.33 -9.57
C CYS A 51 0.89 -6.22 -9.53
N GLU A 52 1.08 -5.58 -8.37
CA GLU A 52 2.12 -4.56 -8.14
C GLU A 52 3.53 -5.11 -8.41
N GLU A 53 3.80 -6.36 -7.99
CA GLU A 53 5.08 -7.03 -8.29
C GLU A 53 5.25 -7.29 -9.79
N ALA A 54 4.17 -7.68 -10.48
CA ALA A 54 4.19 -7.89 -11.93
C ALA A 54 4.45 -6.57 -12.67
N CYS A 55 3.77 -5.49 -12.26
CA CYS A 55 3.97 -4.15 -12.78
C CYS A 55 5.38 -3.64 -12.53
N PHE A 56 5.94 -3.85 -11.33
CA PHE A 56 7.32 -3.50 -11.03
C PHE A 56 8.30 -4.21 -11.98
N LYS A 57 8.13 -5.52 -12.18
CA LYS A 57 9.01 -6.29 -13.08
C LYS A 57 8.86 -5.86 -14.55
N LEU A 58 7.66 -5.48 -14.99
CA LEU A 58 7.45 -4.95 -16.34
C LEU A 58 8.09 -3.55 -16.50
N LEU A 59 7.71 -2.60 -15.65
CA LEU A 59 8.03 -1.18 -15.80
C LEU A 59 9.45 -0.83 -15.31
N GLN A 60 9.84 -1.31 -14.12
CA GLN A 60 11.12 -0.96 -13.50
C GLN A 60 12.25 -1.84 -13.98
N CYS A 61 11.97 -3.13 -14.23
CA CYS A 61 12.98 -4.08 -14.67
C CYS A 61 12.98 -4.35 -16.18
N GLY A 62 12.03 -3.80 -16.94
CA GLY A 62 11.93 -3.95 -18.39
C GLY A 62 11.62 -5.37 -18.87
N GLN A 63 11.01 -6.21 -18.02
CA GLN A 63 10.73 -7.60 -18.35
C GLN A 63 9.45 -7.71 -19.18
N SER A 64 9.53 -7.42 -20.49
CA SER A 64 8.38 -7.49 -21.42
C SER A 64 7.68 -8.85 -21.43
N VAL A 65 8.37 -9.93 -21.07
CA VAL A 65 7.76 -11.27 -20.89
C VAL A 65 6.61 -11.31 -19.87
N ARG A 66 6.45 -10.27 -19.05
CA ARG A 66 5.29 -10.10 -18.18
C ARG A 66 4.00 -9.84 -18.94
N ASP A 67 4.09 -9.14 -20.05
CA ASP A 67 3.01 -8.69 -20.93
C ASP A 67 3.25 -9.31 -22.31
N GLY A 68 2.82 -10.56 -22.46
CA GLY A 68 3.19 -11.39 -23.62
C GLY A 68 2.52 -10.93 -24.92
N ASP A 69 1.32 -10.38 -24.81
CA ASP A 69 0.51 -9.84 -25.90
C ASP A 69 0.63 -8.31 -26.06
N HIS A 70 1.38 -7.65 -25.17
CA HIS A 70 1.74 -6.23 -25.24
C HIS A 70 0.52 -5.30 -25.15
N ASP A 71 -0.49 -5.71 -24.38
CA ASP A 71 -1.72 -4.94 -24.18
C ASP A 71 -1.62 -3.95 -23.00
N GLY A 72 -0.53 -4.04 -22.23
CA GLY A 72 -0.20 -3.25 -21.04
C GLY A 72 -0.62 -3.91 -19.72
N ILE A 73 -1.19 -5.11 -19.74
CA ILE A 73 -1.67 -5.86 -18.56
C ILE A 73 -0.73 -7.03 -18.29
N PRO A 74 0.24 -6.90 -17.37
CA PRO A 74 1.17 -7.99 -17.11
C PRO A 74 0.52 -9.11 -16.29
N CYS A 75 0.87 -10.36 -16.60
CA CYS A 75 0.44 -11.54 -15.85
C CYS A 75 -1.06 -11.50 -15.52
N GLU A 76 -1.95 -11.57 -16.52
CA GLU A 76 -3.41 -11.42 -16.40
C GLU A 76 -4.10 -12.33 -15.36
N ASN A 77 -3.41 -13.38 -14.88
CA ASN A 77 -3.88 -14.18 -13.74
C ASN A 77 -3.83 -13.43 -12.39
N LEU A 78 -3.09 -12.32 -12.31
CA LEU A 78 -2.93 -11.46 -11.13
C LEU A 78 -3.46 -10.05 -11.36
N CYS A 79 -3.32 -9.53 -12.58
CA CYS A 79 -3.74 -8.19 -12.96
C CYS A 79 -5.02 -8.24 -13.78
N SER A 80 -5.94 -7.32 -13.50
CA SER A 80 -7.15 -7.08 -14.32
C SER A 80 -7.15 -5.71 -14.99
N ARG A 81 -6.02 -4.99 -14.91
CA ARG A 81 -5.84 -3.63 -15.43
C ARG A 81 -4.38 -3.38 -15.77
N ARG A 82 -4.15 -2.33 -16.57
CA ARG A 82 -2.81 -1.86 -16.89
C ARG A 82 -2.06 -1.36 -15.67
N CYS A 83 -0.74 -1.48 -15.73
CA CYS A 83 0.20 -0.71 -14.91
C CYS A 83 0.28 0.73 -15.44
#